data_AF-A0A5U3Y0T7-F1
#
_entry.id   AF-A0A5U3Y0T7-F1
#
_cell.length_a   1.000
_cell.length_b   1.000
_cell.length_c   1.000
_cell.angle_alpha   90.00
_cell.angle_beta   90.00
_cell.angle_gamma   90.00
#
_symmetry.space_group_name_H-M   'P 1'
#
loop_
_entity.id
_entity.type
_entity.pdbx_description
1 polymer ?
#
loop_
_entity_poly.entity_id
_entity_poly.type
_entity_poly.pdbx_seq_one_letter_code
_entity_poly.pdbx_strand_id
1 'polypeptide(L)'
;MPAFPKFKTIITDYGKQRLIAAMSPGGTKLTLTQMAVGDGGGNPTNPDTTSTALVNEVWRAAVNSVSVDKTHSNIIIVELLIPAEVGGFWVREAGIYDEFNKLVAICSLPASEKPLLEQGSGRAQTVRMTLIVSDTSIVNITIDSTTIMATNEYVDNSLEEHEKSRNHPDATLTDKGFTKLYSGVTSIDETMAATPKAVKIAMDNASARLAKERNLADLTNIPLARQSLQLGNSATLNVGTTANTVAAGDDSRITGAMQKSQNGADIPNKPLFLQNVGLTETVEQARNAVPSTRKVNGKALTTDITLTSGDIGALPVTGGKLNGPLGIGTDNALGGNSIVLGDNDTGFKQDGDGILGIYANNALVGYIDNSGLHMSVDVLTNGAVRAGNAKKLSLTSNNNSALTATFNLWGDANRPTVIELDDDQGWHLYSQRNPDGSIVFTVNGDITANILRAGEAIYQNNGDIFGSAWGGWLSNWINNNFVRAVRLGPQAISGGLWRDYQLGGGNVVTGFHTDGSWEMEGDDDKVYYRPVQFLVGGTWITASSV
;
A
#
# COMPACT_ATOMS: atom_id res chain seq x y z
N MET A 1 20.95 -83.14 43.06
CA MET A 1 21.56 -81.80 43.21
C MET A 1 21.30 -81.31 44.63
N PRO A 2 22.32 -80.91 45.41
CA PRO A 2 22.13 -80.47 46.79
C PRO A 2 21.64 -79.02 46.81
N ALA A 3 20.50 -78.77 47.46
CA ALA A 3 20.01 -77.43 47.74
C ALA A 3 20.57 -76.98 49.10
N PHE A 4 21.77 -76.41 49.11
CA PHE A 4 22.32 -75.78 50.31
C PHE A 4 21.44 -74.55 50.69
N PRO A 5 21.06 -74.37 51.97
CA PRO A 5 20.38 -73.16 52.40
C PRO A 5 21.33 -71.99 52.15
N LYS A 6 20.86 -71.06 51.33
CA LYS A 6 21.69 -70.06 50.64
C LYS A 6 22.41 -69.10 51.61
N PHE A 7 21.98 -69.03 52.88
CA PHE A 7 22.52 -68.14 53.92
C PHE A 7 22.51 -68.81 55.31
N LYS A 8 23.60 -68.70 56.08
CA LYS A 8 23.76 -69.32 57.43
C LYS A 8 24.55 -68.43 58.38
N THR A 9 24.30 -68.58 59.69
CA THR A 9 25.12 -68.03 60.78
C THR A 9 26.01 -69.12 61.35
N ILE A 10 27.29 -68.82 61.57
CA ILE A 10 28.28 -69.72 62.18
C ILE A 10 28.95 -68.98 63.34
N ILE A 11 29.07 -69.68 64.47
CA ILE A 11 29.89 -69.26 65.60
C ILE A 11 31.34 -69.67 65.29
N THR A 12 32.27 -68.72 65.32
CA THR A 12 33.68 -68.96 65.03
C THR A 12 34.31 -69.83 66.13
N ASP A 13 35.47 -70.42 65.88
CA ASP A 13 36.19 -71.20 66.89
C ASP A 13 36.57 -70.34 68.11
N TYR A 14 36.79 -69.03 67.88
CA TYR A 14 36.90 -68.05 68.96
C TYR A 14 35.58 -67.86 69.73
N GLY A 15 34.45 -67.66 69.05
CA GLY A 15 33.15 -67.51 69.69
C GLY A 15 32.75 -68.72 70.52
N LYS A 16 33.05 -69.94 70.05
CA LYS A 16 32.85 -71.18 70.82
C LYS A 16 33.68 -71.18 72.10
N GLN A 17 34.96 -70.78 72.03
CA GLN A 17 35.81 -70.67 73.21
C GLN A 17 35.24 -69.67 74.22
N ARG A 18 34.70 -68.53 73.75
CA ARG A 18 34.06 -67.51 74.61
C ARG A 18 32.78 -68.01 75.26
N LEU A 19 31.92 -68.73 74.53
CA LEU A 19 30.71 -69.33 75.09
C LEU A 19 31.04 -70.40 76.14
N ILE A 20 32.04 -71.24 75.88
CA ILE A 20 32.54 -72.23 76.86
C ILE A 20 33.08 -71.53 78.12
N ALA A 21 33.85 -70.45 77.94
CA ALA A 21 34.36 -69.67 79.06
C ALA A 21 33.23 -69.02 79.90
N ALA A 22 32.19 -68.52 79.26
CA ALA A 22 31.04 -67.90 79.93
C ALA A 22 30.16 -68.92 80.68
N MET A 23 30.13 -70.19 80.25
CA MET A 23 29.42 -71.28 80.95
C MET A 23 30.14 -71.79 82.21
N SER A 24 31.43 -71.46 82.37
CA SER A 24 32.16 -71.87 83.56
C SER A 24 31.60 -71.18 84.81
N PRO A 25 31.47 -71.84 85.97
CA PRO A 25 31.01 -71.20 87.20
C PRO A 25 31.87 -69.97 87.54
N GLY A 26 31.26 -68.78 87.58
CA GLY A 26 31.97 -67.51 87.77
C GLY A 26 32.63 -66.93 86.51
N GLY A 27 32.42 -67.55 85.34
CA GLY A 27 32.89 -67.06 84.06
C GLY A 27 32.28 -65.70 83.70
N THR A 28 33.08 -64.83 83.08
CA THR A 28 32.59 -63.55 82.58
C THR A 28 31.63 -63.80 81.42
N LYS A 29 30.40 -63.32 81.55
CA LYS A 29 29.39 -63.40 80.49
C LYS A 29 29.91 -62.76 79.21
N LEU A 30 29.59 -63.41 78.09
CA LEU A 30 29.92 -62.88 76.78
C LEU A 30 29.16 -61.57 76.56
N THR A 31 29.90 -60.49 76.33
CA THR A 31 29.33 -59.18 76.05
C THR A 31 29.51 -58.89 74.57
N LEU A 32 28.40 -58.90 73.83
CA LEU A 32 28.39 -58.57 72.41
C LEU A 32 28.32 -57.05 72.30
N THR A 33 29.38 -56.44 71.79
CA THR A 33 29.53 -54.97 71.85
C THR A 33 29.27 -54.33 70.51
N GLN A 34 29.74 -54.94 69.43
CA GLN A 34 29.64 -54.38 68.08
C GLN A 34 29.17 -55.42 67.08
N MET A 35 28.54 -54.92 66.03
CA MET A 35 28.19 -55.71 64.86
C MET A 35 28.63 -54.95 63.62
N ALA A 36 29.21 -55.68 62.68
CA ALA A 36 29.68 -55.14 61.41
C ALA A 36 28.95 -55.79 60.24
N VAL A 37 28.92 -55.07 59.12
CA VAL A 37 28.40 -55.53 57.84
C VAL A 37 29.46 -55.37 56.76
N GLY A 38 29.46 -56.31 55.82
CA GLY A 38 30.40 -56.36 54.71
C GLY A 38 29.70 -56.61 53.38
N ASP A 39 30.36 -56.23 52.30
CA ASP A 39 29.86 -56.42 50.93
C ASP A 39 30.40 -57.69 50.25
N GLY A 40 31.25 -58.45 50.95
CA GLY A 40 31.85 -59.70 50.48
C GLY A 40 32.86 -59.53 49.34
N GLY A 41 33.38 -58.32 49.13
CA GLY A 41 34.22 -57.99 47.97
C GLY A 41 33.45 -58.06 46.65
N GLY A 42 32.14 -57.81 46.70
CA GLY A 42 31.22 -57.89 45.57
C GLY A 42 30.61 -59.27 45.31
N ASN A 43 31.04 -60.32 46.02
CA ASN A 43 30.59 -61.71 45.80
C ASN A 43 29.84 -62.30 47.02
N PRO A 44 29.00 -63.34 46.86
CA PRO A 44 28.43 -64.07 48.00
C PRO A 44 29.52 -64.72 48.86
N THR A 45 29.41 -64.61 50.18
CA THR A 45 30.37 -65.19 51.13
C THR A 45 29.89 -66.55 51.66
N ASN A 46 30.82 -67.46 51.93
CA ASN A 46 30.55 -68.74 52.58
C ASN A 46 31.38 -68.86 53.87
N PRO A 47 30.87 -68.36 55.00
CA PRO A 47 31.62 -68.38 56.26
C PRO A 47 31.94 -69.80 56.73
N ASP A 48 33.06 -69.92 57.47
CA ASP A 48 33.48 -71.14 58.16
C ASP A 48 33.82 -70.86 59.64
N THR A 49 34.12 -71.90 60.41
CA THR A 49 34.42 -71.73 61.84
C THR A 49 35.79 -71.11 62.10
N THR A 50 36.71 -71.16 61.14
CA THR A 50 38.06 -70.60 61.25
C THR A 50 38.12 -69.11 60.90
N SER A 51 37.01 -68.54 60.45
CA SER A 51 36.90 -67.14 60.04
C SER A 51 37.21 -66.20 61.19
N THR A 52 38.15 -65.28 60.99
CA THR A 52 38.57 -64.29 62.00
C THR A 52 38.14 -62.86 61.68
N ALA A 53 37.68 -62.59 60.45
CA ALA A 53 37.19 -61.29 59.98
C ALA A 53 36.15 -61.48 58.86
N LEU A 54 35.40 -60.42 58.54
CA LEU A 54 34.59 -60.34 57.32
C LEU A 54 35.48 -60.31 56.07
N VAL A 55 34.99 -60.81 54.94
CA VAL A 55 35.74 -60.80 53.67
C VAL A 55 36.05 -59.37 53.23
N ASN A 56 35.06 -58.48 53.30
CA ASN A 56 35.26 -57.05 53.12
C ASN A 56 34.24 -56.26 53.95
N GLU A 57 34.69 -55.75 55.09
CA GLU A 57 33.87 -54.92 55.97
C GLU A 57 33.66 -53.52 55.40
N VAL A 58 32.41 -53.07 55.36
CA VAL A 58 32.05 -51.74 54.87
C VAL A 58 31.56 -50.82 55.99
N TRP A 59 31.01 -51.38 57.07
CA TRP A 59 30.58 -50.58 58.21
C TRP A 59 30.46 -51.39 59.51
N ARG A 60 30.68 -50.73 60.66
CA ARG A 60 30.57 -51.31 61.99
C ARG A 60 30.03 -50.28 62.97
N ALA A 61 29.16 -50.71 63.89
CA ALA A 61 28.74 -49.91 65.04
C ALA A 61 28.40 -50.78 66.25
N ALA A 62 28.04 -50.14 67.37
CA ALA A 62 27.55 -50.82 68.55
C ALA A 62 26.26 -51.61 68.24
N VAL A 63 26.06 -52.73 68.95
CA VAL A 63 24.80 -53.47 68.85
C VAL A 63 23.64 -52.60 69.35
N ASN A 64 22.52 -52.56 68.62
CA ASN A 64 21.34 -51.78 68.96
C ASN A 64 20.47 -52.50 70.00
N SER A 65 20.28 -53.81 69.85
CA SER A 65 19.57 -54.63 70.83
C SER A 65 20.20 -56.03 70.90
N VAL A 66 20.26 -56.57 72.13
CA VAL A 66 20.50 -58.00 72.38
C VAL A 66 19.29 -58.47 73.19
N SER A 67 18.49 -59.37 72.61
CA SER A 67 17.26 -59.86 73.24
C SER A 67 17.11 -61.37 73.05
N VAL A 68 16.26 -61.99 73.85
CA VAL A 68 15.88 -63.39 73.70
C VAL A 68 14.56 -63.45 72.93
N ASP A 69 14.46 -64.37 71.96
CA ASP A 69 13.24 -64.55 71.18
C ASP A 69 12.06 -64.93 72.09
N LYS A 70 10.91 -64.27 71.91
CA LYS A 70 9.70 -64.46 72.75
C LYS A 70 9.12 -65.87 72.69
N THR A 71 9.40 -66.61 71.61
CA THR A 71 8.88 -67.96 71.37
C THR A 71 9.93 -69.04 71.65
N HIS A 72 11.22 -68.72 71.51
CA HIS A 72 12.32 -69.66 71.69
C HIS A 72 13.39 -69.11 72.63
N SER A 73 13.38 -69.55 73.89
CA SER A 73 14.28 -69.05 74.94
C SER A 73 15.78 -69.36 74.73
N ASN A 74 16.13 -70.18 73.74
CA ASN A 74 17.50 -70.54 73.36
C ASN A 74 18.05 -69.75 72.14
N ILE A 75 17.28 -68.80 71.59
CA ILE A 75 17.70 -67.95 70.48
C ILE A 75 17.96 -66.54 71.00
N ILE A 76 19.20 -66.08 70.81
CA ILE A 76 19.59 -64.69 71.03
C ILE A 76 19.49 -63.96 69.70
N ILE A 77 18.77 -62.84 69.72
CA ILE A 77 18.63 -61.94 68.60
C ILE A 77 19.53 -60.74 68.86
N VAL A 78 20.49 -60.51 67.97
CA VAL A 78 21.37 -59.34 67.97
C VAL A 78 21.01 -58.49 66.77
N GLU A 79 20.70 -57.22 67.02
CA GLU A 79 20.30 -56.29 65.96
C GLU A 79 21.31 -55.16 65.84
N LEU A 80 21.69 -54.87 64.60
CA LEU A 80 22.40 -53.67 64.22
C LEU A 80 21.45 -52.78 63.42
N LEU A 81 21.28 -51.54 63.86
CA LEU A 81 20.57 -50.53 63.06
C LEU A 81 21.60 -49.74 62.26
N ILE A 82 21.53 -49.80 60.93
CA ILE A 82 22.30 -48.93 60.05
C ILE A 82 21.45 -47.67 59.79
N PRO A 83 21.86 -46.48 60.27
CA PRO A 83 21.12 -45.23 60.06
C PRO A 83 20.99 -44.85 58.58
N ALA A 84 20.09 -43.94 58.25
CA ALA A 84 19.84 -43.55 56.85
C ALA A 84 21.04 -42.80 56.23
N GLU A 85 21.82 -42.11 57.06
CA GLU A 85 22.99 -41.32 56.67
C GLU A 85 24.21 -42.20 56.31
N VAL A 86 24.19 -43.48 56.70
CA VAL A 86 25.25 -44.44 56.42
C VAL A 86 24.80 -45.40 55.33
N GLY A 87 25.47 -45.40 54.19
CA GLY A 87 25.10 -46.24 53.04
C GLY A 87 26.05 -46.07 51.86
N GLY A 88 25.57 -46.42 50.67
CA GLY A 88 26.37 -46.47 49.44
C GLY A 88 27.07 -47.81 49.21
N PHE A 89 26.71 -48.85 49.98
CA PHE A 89 27.30 -50.18 49.90
C PHE A 89 26.25 -51.28 49.88
N TRP A 90 26.66 -52.45 49.41
CA TRP A 90 25.87 -53.67 49.48
C TRP A 90 26.16 -54.41 50.78
N VAL A 91 25.14 -54.99 51.39
CA VAL A 91 25.28 -55.88 52.55
C VAL A 91 25.15 -57.33 52.05
N ARG A 92 26.20 -58.12 52.28
CA ARG A 92 26.28 -59.57 51.93
C ARG A 92 26.80 -60.44 53.08
N GLU A 93 27.38 -59.84 54.10
CA GLU A 93 27.81 -60.55 55.31
C GLU A 93 27.63 -59.66 56.53
N ALA A 94 27.49 -60.28 57.70
CA ALA A 94 27.56 -59.58 58.97
C ALA A 94 28.32 -60.38 60.02
N GLY A 95 28.95 -59.68 60.94
CA GLY A 95 29.78 -60.26 61.99
C GLY A 95 29.51 -59.60 63.33
N ILE A 96 29.43 -60.40 64.40
CA ILE A 96 29.30 -59.92 65.77
C ILE A 96 30.65 -60.01 66.47
N TYR A 97 31.00 -58.95 67.20
CA TYR A 97 32.25 -58.81 67.91
C TYR A 97 32.01 -58.65 69.41
N ASP A 98 32.93 -59.19 70.20
CA ASP A 98 32.90 -59.08 71.65
C ASP A 98 33.66 -57.85 72.16
N GLU A 99 33.74 -57.70 73.50
CA GLU A 99 34.46 -56.61 74.16
C GLU A 99 35.96 -56.53 73.83
N PHE A 100 36.53 -57.60 73.26
CA PHE A 100 37.94 -57.65 72.81
C PHE A 100 38.09 -57.40 71.31
N ASN A 101 37.01 -56.96 70.65
CA ASN A 101 36.94 -56.66 69.22
C ASN A 101 37.28 -57.87 68.32
N LYS A 102 37.04 -59.10 68.81
CA LYS A 102 37.27 -60.35 68.07
C LYS A 102 35.95 -60.92 67.57
N LEU A 103 35.98 -61.49 66.36
CA LEU A 103 34.79 -62.00 65.67
C LEU A 103 34.26 -63.25 66.37
N VAL A 104 33.08 -63.14 66.99
CA VAL A 104 32.38 -64.20 67.72
C VAL A 104 31.56 -65.07 66.77
N ALA A 105 30.82 -64.43 65.88
CA ALA A 105 29.95 -65.10 64.95
C ALA A 105 29.93 -64.32 63.64
N ILE A 106 29.75 -65.05 62.54
CA ILE A 106 29.68 -64.50 61.20
C ILE A 106 28.51 -65.13 60.46
N CYS A 107 27.83 -64.34 59.65
CA CYS A 107 26.77 -64.83 58.77
C CYS A 107 26.93 -64.30 57.36
N SER A 108 26.51 -65.11 56.40
CA SER A 108 26.26 -64.69 55.02
C SER A 108 24.83 -64.15 54.94
N LEU A 109 24.61 -63.04 54.24
CA LEU A 109 23.32 -62.40 54.04
C LEU A 109 22.98 -62.32 52.54
N PRO A 110 21.68 -62.33 52.17
CA PRO A 110 21.27 -62.02 50.82
C PRO A 110 21.73 -60.61 50.45
N ALA A 111 22.26 -60.46 49.23
CA ALA A 111 22.72 -59.17 48.73
C ALA A 111 21.59 -58.14 48.80
N SER A 112 21.80 -57.11 49.61
CA SER A 112 20.85 -56.02 49.81
C SER A 112 21.58 -54.70 49.67
N GLU A 113 21.09 -53.82 48.79
CA GLU A 113 21.65 -52.49 48.64
C GLU A 113 21.16 -51.58 49.77
N LYS A 114 22.12 -50.95 50.46
CA LYS A 114 21.87 -49.88 51.43
C LYS A 114 22.24 -48.56 50.77
N PRO A 115 21.31 -47.90 50.05
CA PRO A 115 21.57 -46.62 49.41
C PRO A 115 21.90 -45.53 50.45
N LEU A 116 22.70 -44.55 50.03
CA LEU A 116 23.02 -43.37 50.82
C LEU A 116 21.90 -42.32 50.68
N LEU A 117 21.67 -41.50 51.71
CA LEU A 117 20.62 -40.46 51.70
C LEU A 117 20.71 -39.50 50.51
N GLU A 118 21.92 -39.10 50.11
CA GLU A 118 22.14 -38.21 48.97
C GLU A 118 21.70 -38.80 47.62
N GLN A 119 21.55 -40.11 47.52
CA GLN A 119 21.04 -40.79 46.33
C GLN A 119 19.51 -40.77 46.25
N GLY A 120 18.85 -39.99 47.12
CA GLY A 120 17.40 -39.80 47.13
C GLY A 120 16.61 -40.98 47.69
N SER A 121 17.26 -42.03 48.20
CA SER A 121 16.60 -43.24 48.74
C SER A 121 17.21 -43.76 50.05
N GLY A 122 17.89 -42.89 50.82
CA GLY A 122 18.42 -43.29 52.12
C GLY A 122 17.31 -43.79 53.05
N ARG A 123 17.42 -45.05 53.46
CA ARG A 123 16.53 -45.70 54.43
C ARG A 123 17.38 -46.28 55.55
N ALA A 124 16.90 -46.27 56.78
CA ALA A 124 17.55 -47.08 57.82
C ALA A 124 17.34 -48.57 57.52
N GLN A 125 18.33 -49.40 57.80
CA GLN A 125 18.25 -50.85 57.59
C GLN A 125 18.70 -51.56 58.86
N THR A 126 17.80 -52.34 59.45
CA THR A 126 18.13 -53.20 60.57
C THR A 126 18.66 -54.54 60.05
N VAL A 127 19.88 -54.89 60.44
CA VAL A 127 20.47 -56.20 60.21
C VAL A 127 20.33 -57.01 61.49
N ARG A 128 19.54 -58.06 61.42
CA ARG A 128 19.30 -58.98 62.53
C ARG A 128 20.12 -60.24 62.33
N MET A 129 20.87 -60.63 63.36
CA MET A 129 21.61 -61.88 63.39
C MET A 129 21.19 -62.70 64.62
N THR A 130 20.85 -63.96 64.37
CA THR A 130 20.43 -64.89 65.41
C THR A 130 21.57 -65.80 65.82
N LEU A 131 21.81 -65.92 67.12
CA LEU A 131 22.71 -66.88 67.73
C LEU A 131 21.88 -67.90 68.50
N ILE A 132 22.07 -69.17 68.18
CA ILE A 132 21.49 -70.26 68.96
C ILE A 132 22.54 -70.70 69.96
N VAL A 133 22.19 -70.63 71.24
CA VAL A 133 23.06 -71.03 72.36
C VAL A 133 22.31 -72.04 73.22
N SER A 134 23.03 -72.92 73.90
CA SER A 134 22.43 -73.88 74.83
C SER A 134 21.86 -73.22 76.08
N ASP A 135 22.37 -72.03 76.43
CA ASP A 135 21.94 -71.24 77.57
C ASP A 135 22.12 -69.76 77.23
N THR A 136 21.07 -68.95 77.37
CA THR A 136 21.09 -67.51 77.08
C THR A 136 21.60 -66.68 78.26
N SER A 137 21.64 -67.25 79.46
CA SER A 137 22.11 -66.57 80.67
C SER A 137 23.61 -66.21 80.63
N ILE A 138 24.38 -66.87 79.75
CA ILE A 138 25.82 -66.67 79.56
C ILE A 138 26.17 -65.43 78.72
N VAL A 139 25.16 -64.77 78.14
CA VAL A 139 25.31 -63.51 77.39
C VAL A 139 24.75 -62.38 78.24
N ASN A 140 25.45 -61.25 78.28
CA ASN A 140 24.90 -60.05 78.90
C ASN A 140 23.79 -59.46 78.01
N ILE A 141 22.55 -59.57 78.49
CA ILE A 141 21.37 -58.95 77.89
C ILE A 141 21.21 -57.58 78.56
N THR A 142 21.59 -56.51 77.87
CA THR A 142 21.47 -55.15 78.37
C THR A 142 20.56 -54.33 77.46
N ILE A 143 19.51 -53.74 78.05
CA ILE A 143 18.67 -52.69 77.45
C ILE A 143 19.08 -51.39 78.14
N ASP A 144 20.17 -50.76 77.72
CA ASP A 144 20.66 -49.49 78.29
C ASP A 144 19.89 -48.28 77.74
N SER A 145 18.72 -47.99 78.32
CA SER A 145 17.70 -47.01 77.91
C SER A 145 18.16 -45.54 77.86
N THR A 146 19.45 -45.24 77.97
CA THR A 146 19.99 -43.88 77.86
C THR A 146 20.63 -43.54 76.51
N THR A 147 20.83 -44.53 75.62
CA THR A 147 21.24 -44.32 74.21
C THR A 147 20.62 -45.32 73.21
N ILE A 148 19.52 -45.99 73.58
CA ILE A 148 18.79 -46.88 72.66
C ILE A 148 17.57 -46.18 72.08
N MET A 149 17.36 -46.39 70.79
CA MET A 149 16.02 -46.35 70.23
C MET A 149 15.23 -47.51 70.86
N ALA A 150 14.22 -47.18 71.69
CA ALA A 150 13.28 -48.18 72.20
C ALA A 150 12.68 -48.95 71.02
N THR A 151 12.68 -50.28 71.10
CA THR A 151 11.98 -51.08 70.09
C THR A 151 10.48 -50.78 70.21
N ASN A 152 9.82 -50.74 69.06
CA ASN A 152 8.42 -50.38 68.97
C ASN A 152 7.56 -51.18 69.98
N GLU A 153 7.80 -52.49 70.07
CA GLU A 153 6.96 -53.41 70.86
C GLU A 153 6.91 -53.10 72.37
N TYR A 154 7.97 -52.55 72.95
CA TYR A 154 7.97 -52.19 74.38
C TYR A 154 7.10 -50.95 74.65
N VAL A 155 7.23 -49.95 73.78
CA VAL A 155 6.42 -48.73 73.84
C VAL A 155 4.95 -49.07 73.62
N ASP A 156 4.67 -49.95 72.65
CA ASP A 156 3.32 -50.36 72.28
C ASP A 156 2.56 -50.96 73.47
N ASN A 157 3.17 -51.88 74.22
CA ASN A 157 2.50 -52.55 75.36
C ASN A 157 2.15 -51.58 76.50
N SER A 158 3.04 -50.65 76.83
CA SER A 158 2.79 -49.70 77.93
C SER A 158 1.71 -48.68 77.56
N LEU A 159 1.67 -48.29 76.28
CA LEU A 159 0.63 -47.42 75.76
C LEU A 159 -0.74 -48.12 75.80
N GLU A 160 -0.78 -49.41 75.45
CA GLU A 160 -2.02 -50.20 75.41
C GLU A 160 -2.73 -50.32 76.77
N GLU A 161 -2.00 -50.40 77.88
CA GLU A 161 -2.60 -50.42 79.22
C GLU A 161 -3.17 -49.06 79.64
N HIS A 162 -2.44 -47.97 79.35
CA HIS A 162 -2.91 -46.62 79.67
C HIS A 162 -4.18 -46.27 78.88
N GLU A 163 -4.23 -46.64 77.60
CA GLU A 163 -5.40 -46.44 76.71
C GLU A 163 -6.69 -47.07 77.24
N LYS A 164 -6.60 -48.15 78.04
CA LYS A 164 -7.77 -48.88 78.55
C LYS A 164 -8.27 -48.36 79.90
N SER A 165 -7.60 -47.40 80.53
CA SER A 165 -7.97 -46.91 81.87
C SER A 165 -8.97 -45.73 81.84
N ARG A 166 -9.68 -45.51 82.96
CA ARG A 166 -10.62 -44.38 83.15
C ARG A 166 -10.31 -43.53 84.38
N ASN A 167 -9.08 -43.63 84.91
CA ASN A 167 -8.67 -42.95 86.12
C ASN A 167 -8.13 -41.53 85.83
N HIS A 168 -9.00 -40.65 85.35
CA HIS A 168 -8.72 -39.23 85.14
C HIS A 168 -9.77 -38.38 85.89
N PRO A 169 -9.41 -37.16 86.35
CA PRO A 169 -10.37 -36.23 86.96
C PRO A 169 -11.49 -35.83 85.98
N ASP A 170 -12.62 -35.37 86.53
CA ASP A 170 -13.69 -34.79 85.71
C ASP A 170 -13.23 -33.48 85.05
N ALA A 171 -13.76 -33.20 83.86
CA ALA A 171 -13.46 -31.95 83.13
C ALA A 171 -14.11 -30.75 83.82
N THR A 172 -13.41 -29.63 83.87
CA THR A 172 -13.94 -28.33 84.27
C THR A 172 -13.90 -27.36 83.09
N LEU A 173 -14.34 -26.12 83.29
CA LEU A 173 -14.22 -25.08 82.26
C LEU A 173 -12.76 -24.72 81.93
N THR A 174 -11.82 -25.02 82.83
CA THR A 174 -10.40 -24.65 82.71
C THR A 174 -9.47 -25.86 82.60
N ASP A 175 -9.86 -27.00 83.16
CA ASP A 175 -9.02 -28.19 83.27
C ASP A 175 -9.60 -29.35 82.46
N LYS A 176 -8.72 -30.07 81.76
CA LYS A 176 -9.09 -31.22 80.93
C LYS A 176 -9.37 -32.44 81.81
N GLY A 177 -10.44 -33.17 81.50
CA GLY A 177 -10.86 -34.37 82.21
C GLY A 177 -11.95 -35.14 81.46
N PHE A 178 -12.59 -36.11 82.11
CA PHE A 178 -13.78 -36.76 81.54
C PHE A 178 -15.06 -35.96 81.83
N THR A 179 -15.99 -35.92 80.88
CA THR A 179 -17.27 -35.21 81.04
C THR A 179 -18.42 -36.13 80.65
N LYS A 180 -19.58 -35.95 81.29
CA LYS A 180 -20.82 -36.66 80.92
C LYS A 180 -21.53 -35.92 79.79
N LEU A 181 -22.06 -36.67 78.82
CA LEU A 181 -22.73 -36.11 77.66
C LEU A 181 -24.25 -36.13 77.81
N TYR A 182 -24.91 -35.01 77.52
CA TYR A 182 -26.37 -34.88 77.53
C TYR A 182 -26.90 -34.39 76.18
N SER A 183 -27.98 -35.01 75.68
CA SER A 183 -28.53 -34.74 74.35
C SER A 183 -29.87 -33.98 74.34
N GLY A 184 -30.36 -33.52 75.49
CA GLY A 184 -31.52 -32.63 75.58
C GLY A 184 -31.12 -31.15 75.64
N VAL A 185 -32.09 -30.25 75.45
CA VAL A 185 -31.86 -28.77 75.42
C VAL A 185 -32.63 -28.01 76.52
N THR A 186 -33.20 -28.72 77.48
CA THR A 186 -34.04 -28.14 78.55
C THR A 186 -33.47 -28.34 79.95
N SER A 187 -32.30 -29.00 80.07
CA SER A 187 -31.65 -29.21 81.36
C SER A 187 -30.95 -27.93 81.83
N ILE A 188 -30.88 -27.74 83.15
CA ILE A 188 -30.15 -26.65 83.81
C ILE A 188 -28.87 -27.14 84.51
N ASP A 189 -28.52 -28.42 84.36
CA ASP A 189 -27.33 -29.01 84.99
C ASP A 189 -26.04 -28.57 84.29
N GLU A 190 -25.08 -28.07 85.06
CA GLU A 190 -23.79 -27.54 84.59
C GLU A 190 -22.66 -28.58 84.61
N THR A 191 -22.92 -29.81 85.05
CA THR A 191 -21.93 -30.91 85.15
C THR A 191 -21.88 -31.81 83.90
N MET A 192 -22.63 -31.45 82.86
CA MET A 192 -22.73 -32.21 81.61
C MET A 192 -22.44 -31.33 80.40
N ALA A 193 -21.76 -31.89 79.39
CA ALA A 193 -21.57 -31.23 78.11
C ALA A 193 -22.69 -31.58 77.13
N ALA A 194 -23.12 -30.58 76.36
CA ALA A 194 -24.07 -30.77 75.28
C ALA A 194 -23.48 -31.62 74.15
N THR A 195 -24.23 -32.60 73.65
CA THR A 195 -23.85 -33.35 72.44
C THR A 195 -24.12 -32.55 71.16
N PRO A 196 -23.53 -32.94 70.01
CA PRO A 196 -23.93 -32.39 68.71
C PRO A 196 -25.44 -32.49 68.44
N LYS A 197 -26.13 -33.49 69.00
CA LYS A 197 -27.59 -33.61 68.91
C LYS A 197 -28.30 -32.49 69.67
N ALA A 198 -27.88 -32.19 70.91
CA ALA A 198 -28.43 -31.07 71.67
C ALA A 198 -28.19 -29.73 70.94
N VAL A 199 -26.97 -29.51 70.44
CA VAL A 199 -26.62 -28.31 69.66
C VAL A 199 -27.46 -28.23 68.39
N LYS A 200 -27.64 -29.34 67.66
CA LYS A 200 -28.46 -29.37 66.45
C LYS A 200 -29.93 -29.05 66.74
N ILE A 201 -30.51 -29.59 67.81
CA ILE A 201 -31.89 -29.28 68.20
C ILE A 201 -32.05 -27.77 68.48
N ALA A 202 -31.10 -27.18 69.20
CA ALA A 202 -31.11 -25.75 69.46
C ALA A 202 -30.98 -24.92 68.16
N MET A 203 -30.08 -25.33 67.26
CA MET A 203 -29.84 -24.64 65.99
C MET A 203 -31.04 -24.76 65.04
N ASP A 204 -31.64 -25.94 64.90
CA ASP A 204 -32.83 -26.16 64.06
C ASP A 204 -34.00 -25.27 64.52
N ASN A 205 -34.23 -25.17 65.85
CA ASN A 205 -35.24 -24.28 66.41
C ASN A 205 -34.92 -22.79 66.15
N ALA A 206 -33.65 -22.38 66.22
CA ALA A 206 -33.24 -21.01 65.91
C ALA A 206 -33.47 -20.69 64.41
N SER A 207 -33.08 -21.59 63.51
CA SER A 207 -33.27 -21.43 62.06
C SER A 207 -34.75 -21.40 61.64
N ALA A 208 -35.63 -22.09 62.36
CA ALA A 208 -37.07 -22.14 62.03
C ALA A 208 -37.83 -20.84 62.32
N ARG A 209 -37.31 -19.91 63.13
CA ARG A 209 -38.06 -18.71 63.57
C ARG A 209 -38.10 -17.57 62.56
N LEU A 210 -37.32 -17.61 61.47
CA LEU A 210 -37.39 -16.63 60.39
C LEU A 210 -36.84 -17.24 59.08
N ALA A 211 -37.56 -18.21 58.52
CA ALA A 211 -37.13 -18.87 57.30
C ALA A 211 -37.33 -17.93 56.10
N LYS A 212 -36.22 -17.42 55.54
CA LYS A 212 -36.22 -16.42 54.45
C LYS A 212 -37.02 -16.88 53.23
N GLU A 213 -36.96 -18.17 52.89
CA GLU A 213 -37.74 -18.76 51.78
C GLU A 213 -39.25 -18.79 52.01
N ARG A 214 -39.73 -18.57 53.24
CA ARG A 214 -41.16 -18.57 53.54
C ARG A 214 -41.81 -17.20 53.33
N ASN A 215 -41.06 -16.14 52.99
CA ASN A 215 -41.59 -14.81 52.64
C ASN A 215 -42.71 -14.32 53.58
N LEU A 216 -42.50 -14.43 54.89
CA LEU A 216 -43.47 -14.02 55.92
C LEU A 216 -44.76 -14.87 55.99
N ALA A 217 -44.84 -15.99 55.26
CA ALA A 217 -45.96 -16.95 55.36
C ALA A 217 -45.99 -17.72 56.68
N ASP A 218 -44.89 -17.66 57.44
CA ASP A 218 -44.75 -18.16 58.81
C ASP A 218 -45.26 -17.18 59.88
N LEU A 219 -45.68 -15.97 59.49
CA LEU A 219 -46.32 -15.04 60.41
C LEU A 219 -47.68 -15.60 60.88
N THR A 220 -47.77 -15.86 62.17
CA THR A 220 -48.97 -16.41 62.80
C THR A 220 -50.15 -15.43 62.80
N ASN A 221 -49.89 -14.12 62.70
CA ASN A 221 -50.91 -13.07 62.59
C ASN A 221 -50.52 -12.03 61.53
N ILE A 222 -50.80 -12.36 60.26
CA ILE A 222 -50.53 -11.50 59.10
C ILE A 222 -51.20 -10.11 59.24
N PRO A 223 -52.47 -9.98 59.69
CA PRO A 223 -53.10 -8.68 59.91
C PRO A 223 -52.35 -7.76 60.90
N LEU A 224 -51.94 -8.28 62.06
CA LEU A 224 -51.21 -7.49 63.06
C LEU A 224 -49.83 -7.05 62.53
N ALA A 225 -49.13 -7.93 61.81
CA ALA A 225 -47.85 -7.58 61.19
C ALA A 225 -48.00 -6.42 60.18
N ARG A 226 -49.03 -6.45 59.33
CA ARG A 226 -49.34 -5.32 58.41
C ARG A 226 -49.67 -4.04 59.17
N GLN A 227 -50.41 -4.13 60.29
CA GLN A 227 -50.73 -3.00 61.15
C GLN A 227 -49.50 -2.38 61.81
N SER A 228 -48.59 -3.21 62.33
CA SER A 228 -47.34 -2.75 62.95
C SER A 228 -46.42 -2.01 61.97
N LEU A 229 -46.47 -2.36 60.68
CA LEU A 229 -45.75 -1.66 59.60
C LEU A 229 -46.45 -0.35 59.16
N GLN A 230 -47.64 -0.05 59.68
CA GLN A 230 -48.42 1.17 59.38
C GLN A 230 -48.75 1.37 57.89
N LEU A 231 -48.74 0.30 57.09
CA LEU A 231 -48.99 0.35 55.64
C LEU A 231 -50.48 0.53 55.27
N GLY A 232 -51.39 0.43 56.25
CA GLY A 232 -52.83 0.57 56.05
C GLY A 232 -53.42 -0.46 55.07
N ASN A 233 -54.40 -0.03 54.28
CA ASN A 233 -55.02 -0.85 53.23
C ASN A 233 -54.10 -1.11 52.02
N SER A 234 -53.04 -0.29 51.83
CA SER A 234 -52.08 -0.45 50.73
C SER A 234 -51.34 -1.79 50.76
N ALA A 235 -51.21 -2.42 51.94
CA ALA A 235 -50.59 -3.73 52.07
C ALA A 235 -51.46 -4.91 51.58
N THR A 236 -52.70 -4.65 51.15
CA THR A 236 -53.65 -5.68 50.68
C THR A 236 -54.28 -5.38 49.32
N LEU A 237 -54.06 -4.19 48.78
CA LEU A 237 -54.62 -3.79 47.50
C LEU A 237 -53.55 -3.87 46.43
N ASN A 238 -53.94 -4.29 45.22
CA ASN A 238 -53.05 -4.22 44.06
C ASN A 238 -52.74 -2.75 43.71
N VAL A 239 -51.65 -2.50 42.98
CA VAL A 239 -51.37 -1.20 42.36
C VAL A 239 -52.06 -1.14 40.99
N GLY A 240 -52.76 -0.05 40.68
CA GLY A 240 -53.48 0.08 39.41
C GLY A 240 -54.21 1.41 39.25
N THR A 241 -54.99 1.52 38.18
CA THR A 241 -55.69 2.75 37.78
C THR A 241 -57.19 2.77 38.14
N THR A 242 -57.68 1.77 38.87
CA THR A 242 -59.12 1.60 39.19
C THR A 242 -59.41 1.81 40.67
N ALA A 243 -60.67 2.11 41.03
CA ALA A 243 -61.08 2.20 42.43
C ALA A 243 -60.76 0.91 43.22
N ASN A 244 -60.46 1.04 44.51
CA ASN A 244 -60.00 -0.05 45.38
C ASN A 244 -58.63 -0.66 45.02
N THR A 245 -57.77 0.10 44.33
CA THR A 245 -56.33 -0.20 44.18
C THR A 245 -55.49 0.94 44.79
N VAL A 246 -54.23 0.67 45.12
CA VAL A 246 -53.24 1.72 45.34
C VAL A 246 -53.01 2.42 44.00
N ALA A 247 -53.10 3.74 43.96
CA ALA A 247 -53.01 4.50 42.71
C ALA A 247 -51.64 4.33 42.05
N ALA A 248 -51.63 3.84 40.80
CA ALA A 248 -50.46 3.81 39.95
C ALA A 248 -50.08 5.24 39.49
N GLY A 249 -48.85 5.44 39.00
CA GLY A 249 -48.36 6.77 38.62
C GLY A 249 -49.14 7.45 37.47
N ASP A 250 -49.84 6.67 36.66
CA ASP A 250 -50.72 7.09 35.55
C ASP A 250 -52.21 7.08 35.92
N ASP A 251 -52.52 6.95 37.21
CA ASP A 251 -53.88 6.97 37.72
C ASP A 251 -54.42 8.40 37.80
N SER A 252 -55.62 8.61 37.26
CA SER A 252 -56.32 9.90 37.26
C SER A 252 -56.73 10.38 38.65
N ARG A 253 -56.75 9.49 39.65
CA ARG A 253 -56.96 9.81 41.07
C ARG A 253 -55.79 10.57 41.68
N ILE A 254 -54.58 10.50 41.10
CA ILE A 254 -53.45 11.33 41.52
C ILE A 254 -53.67 12.73 40.95
N THR A 255 -54.29 13.60 41.76
CA THR A 255 -54.57 14.98 41.38
C THR A 255 -53.30 15.83 41.44
N GLY A 256 -53.10 16.68 40.42
CA GLY A 256 -51.94 17.59 40.34
C GLY A 256 -50.65 16.98 39.77
N ALA A 257 -50.63 15.68 39.43
CA ALA A 257 -49.53 15.07 38.69
C ALA A 257 -49.75 15.18 37.17
N MET A 258 -48.65 15.29 36.41
CA MET A 258 -48.69 15.32 34.94
C MET A 258 -48.99 13.91 34.39
N GLN A 259 -50.03 13.80 33.59
CA GLN A 259 -50.49 12.57 32.98
C GLN A 259 -49.82 12.38 31.62
N LYS A 260 -49.13 11.25 31.44
CA LYS A 260 -48.40 10.94 30.19
C LYS A 260 -49.29 11.03 28.95
N SER A 261 -50.54 10.55 29.04
CA SER A 261 -51.49 10.56 27.93
C SER A 261 -51.92 11.97 27.50
N GLN A 262 -51.76 12.97 28.37
CA GLN A 262 -52.15 14.35 28.08
C GLN A 262 -51.03 15.19 27.47
N ASN A 263 -49.80 14.68 27.40
CA ASN A 263 -48.65 15.35 26.76
C ASN A 263 -48.51 16.84 27.17
N GLY A 264 -48.74 17.15 28.45
CA GLY A 264 -48.67 18.51 28.98
C GLY A 264 -49.90 19.39 28.72
N ALA A 265 -50.97 18.86 28.14
CA ALA A 265 -52.24 19.57 28.00
C ALA A 265 -52.87 19.90 29.36
N ASP A 266 -52.64 19.05 30.35
CA ASP A 266 -53.01 19.14 31.76
C ASP A 266 -52.20 20.15 32.57
N ILE A 267 -51.16 20.75 31.99
CA ILE A 267 -50.41 21.84 32.64
C ILE A 267 -51.35 23.05 32.78
N PRO A 268 -51.68 23.49 34.02
CA PRO A 268 -52.66 24.55 34.22
C PRO A 268 -52.19 25.90 33.67
N ASN A 269 -50.89 26.19 33.75
CA ASN A 269 -50.27 27.41 33.24
C ASN A 269 -49.11 27.07 32.29
N LYS A 270 -49.43 26.81 31.03
CA LYS A 270 -48.44 26.50 29.98
C LYS A 270 -47.40 27.63 29.79
N PRO A 271 -47.77 28.93 29.80
CA PRO A 271 -46.78 30.01 29.75
C PRO A 271 -45.75 29.97 30.88
N LEU A 272 -46.18 29.80 32.14
CA LEU A 272 -45.28 29.68 33.29
C LEU A 272 -44.43 28.42 33.22
N PHE A 273 -44.99 27.30 32.73
CA PHE A 273 -44.23 26.09 32.50
C PHE A 273 -43.10 26.31 31.48
N LEU A 274 -43.41 26.91 30.32
CA LEU A 274 -42.41 27.26 29.29
C LEU A 274 -41.33 28.20 29.84
N GLN A 275 -41.70 29.14 30.72
CA GLN A 275 -40.74 29.99 31.43
C GLN A 275 -39.84 29.19 32.36
N ASN A 276 -40.41 28.30 33.18
CA ASN A 276 -39.66 27.48 34.14
C ASN A 276 -38.70 26.49 33.46
N VAL A 277 -39.04 26.01 32.26
CA VAL A 277 -38.15 25.15 31.46
C VAL A 277 -37.22 25.93 30.51
N GLY A 278 -37.25 27.27 30.54
CA GLY A 278 -36.35 28.13 29.78
C GLY A 278 -36.62 28.24 28.27
N LEU A 279 -37.83 27.90 27.81
CA LEU A 279 -38.18 27.86 26.37
C LEU A 279 -38.86 29.12 25.85
N THR A 280 -39.13 30.12 26.69
CA THR A 280 -39.83 31.36 26.29
C THR A 280 -39.14 32.04 25.11
N GLU A 281 -37.83 32.23 25.16
CA GLU A 281 -37.08 32.88 24.08
C GLU A 281 -37.10 32.03 22.79
N THR A 282 -36.99 30.71 22.90
CA THR A 282 -37.04 29.80 21.74
C THR A 282 -38.37 29.88 20.99
N VAL A 283 -39.50 29.92 21.69
CA VAL A 283 -40.83 30.07 21.04
C VAL A 283 -40.94 31.42 20.35
N GLU A 284 -40.43 32.48 20.97
CA GLU A 284 -40.52 33.84 20.44
C GLU A 284 -39.64 34.04 19.20
N GLN A 285 -38.44 33.46 19.20
CA GLN A 285 -37.56 33.41 18.02
C GLN A 285 -38.18 32.57 16.90
N ALA A 286 -38.78 31.41 17.22
CA ALA A 286 -39.39 30.53 16.23
C ALA A 286 -40.63 31.14 15.56
N ARG A 287 -41.44 31.92 16.29
CA ARG A 287 -42.69 32.51 15.81
C ARG A 287 -42.51 33.39 14.56
N ASN A 288 -41.32 33.96 14.36
CA ASN A 288 -41.00 34.82 13.22
C ASN A 288 -39.67 34.46 12.52
N ALA A 289 -39.14 33.25 12.73
CA ALA A 289 -37.84 32.85 12.15
C ALA A 289 -37.83 32.92 10.61
N VAL A 290 -38.97 32.65 9.97
CA VAL A 290 -39.19 32.87 8.54
C VAL A 290 -40.40 33.81 8.37
N PRO A 291 -40.19 35.13 8.35
CA PRO A 291 -41.26 36.08 8.09
C PRO A 291 -41.88 35.84 6.71
N SER A 292 -43.22 35.90 6.61
CA SER A 292 -43.95 35.81 5.33
C SER A 292 -43.59 36.94 4.35
N THR A 293 -42.90 37.98 4.81
CA THR A 293 -42.35 39.07 4.00
C THR A 293 -41.02 38.73 3.33
N ARG A 294 -40.31 37.68 3.76
CA ARG A 294 -39.07 37.28 3.09
C ARG A 294 -39.36 36.69 1.73
N LYS A 295 -38.59 37.13 0.74
CA LYS A 295 -38.70 36.70 -0.64
C LYS A 295 -37.38 36.15 -1.13
N VAL A 296 -37.42 35.12 -1.96
CA VAL A 296 -36.29 34.71 -2.81
C VAL A 296 -36.64 35.16 -4.22
N ASN A 297 -35.90 36.14 -4.72
CA ASN A 297 -36.05 36.66 -6.07
C ASN A 297 -37.49 37.10 -6.41
N GLY A 298 -38.11 37.83 -5.49
CA GLY A 298 -39.50 38.31 -5.61
C GLY A 298 -40.59 37.33 -5.16
N LYS A 299 -40.28 36.02 -5.00
CA LYS A 299 -41.24 34.98 -4.59
C LYS A 299 -41.24 34.82 -3.06
N ALA A 300 -42.42 34.84 -2.44
CA ALA A 300 -42.56 34.72 -0.98
C ALA A 300 -42.20 33.31 -0.48
N LEU A 301 -41.53 33.22 0.67
CA LEU A 301 -41.15 31.97 1.33
C LEU A 301 -42.32 31.35 2.13
N THR A 302 -43.44 31.12 1.46
CA THR A 302 -44.64 30.49 2.07
C THR A 302 -44.80 29.02 1.70
N THR A 303 -44.13 28.57 0.64
CA THR A 303 -44.10 27.19 0.12
C THR A 303 -42.76 26.95 -0.60
N ASP A 304 -42.56 25.76 -1.17
CA ASP A 304 -41.44 25.50 -2.09
C ASP A 304 -41.42 26.52 -3.24
N ILE A 305 -40.23 27.02 -3.57
CA ILE A 305 -40.01 28.00 -4.62
C ILE A 305 -39.27 27.31 -5.77
N THR A 306 -39.87 27.28 -6.96
CA THR A 306 -39.16 26.96 -8.20
C THR A 306 -38.62 28.25 -8.81
N LEU A 307 -37.30 28.36 -8.96
CA LEU A 307 -36.68 29.45 -9.71
C LEU A 307 -36.49 29.03 -11.17
N THR A 308 -36.88 29.91 -12.07
CA THR A 308 -36.60 29.82 -13.51
C THR A 308 -35.32 30.57 -13.82
N SER A 309 -34.73 30.31 -14.97
CA SER A 309 -33.58 31.10 -15.44
C SER A 309 -33.90 32.60 -15.54
N GLY A 310 -35.15 32.94 -15.88
CA GLY A 310 -35.64 34.32 -15.91
C GLY A 310 -35.67 34.98 -14.53
N ASP A 311 -35.96 34.22 -13.47
CA ASP A 311 -35.88 34.75 -12.11
C ASP A 311 -34.43 35.19 -11.84
N ILE A 312 -33.44 34.35 -12.11
CA ILE A 312 -32.02 34.58 -11.75
C ILE A 312 -31.19 35.32 -12.81
N GLY A 313 -31.81 35.85 -13.87
CA GLY A 313 -31.10 36.54 -14.96
C GLY A 313 -30.19 35.63 -15.82
N ALA A 314 -30.45 34.32 -15.82
CA ALA A 314 -29.71 33.35 -16.61
C ALA A 314 -30.41 33.03 -17.95
N LEU A 315 -29.63 32.57 -18.94
CA LEU A 315 -30.18 32.03 -20.18
C LEU A 315 -30.72 30.61 -19.94
N PRO A 316 -31.95 30.27 -20.39
CA PRO A 316 -32.47 28.91 -20.26
C PRO A 316 -31.61 27.87 -21.01
N VAL A 317 -31.52 26.64 -20.49
CA VAL A 317 -30.81 25.52 -21.16
C VAL A 317 -31.43 25.12 -22.49
N THR A 318 -32.73 25.41 -22.68
CA THR A 318 -33.45 25.21 -23.95
C THR A 318 -33.12 26.28 -24.98
N GLY A 319 -32.22 27.21 -24.67
CA GLY A 319 -31.93 28.38 -25.48
C GLY A 319 -32.89 29.53 -25.21
N GLY A 320 -32.53 30.71 -25.72
CA GLY A 320 -33.29 31.95 -25.57
C GLY A 320 -32.59 33.13 -26.23
N LYS A 321 -33.12 34.33 -26.04
CA LYS A 321 -32.50 35.58 -26.52
C LYS A 321 -31.75 36.25 -25.38
N LEU A 322 -30.45 36.50 -25.56
CA LEU A 322 -29.70 37.46 -24.75
C LEU A 322 -29.99 38.86 -25.30
N ASN A 323 -30.57 39.73 -24.48
CA ASN A 323 -30.79 41.13 -24.85
C ASN A 323 -29.59 41.94 -24.35
N GLY A 324 -28.64 42.22 -25.24
CA GLY A 324 -27.44 43.01 -24.94
C GLY A 324 -26.12 42.26 -25.24
N PRO A 325 -24.99 42.90 -24.94
CA PRO A 325 -23.67 42.33 -25.21
C PRO A 325 -23.34 41.15 -24.31
N LEU A 326 -22.59 40.17 -24.84
CA LEU A 326 -22.01 39.06 -24.09
C LEU A 326 -20.51 39.28 -23.95
N GLY A 327 -19.99 39.20 -22.72
CA GLY A 327 -18.56 39.17 -22.45
C GLY A 327 -18.12 37.79 -21.99
N ILE A 328 -17.04 37.25 -22.59
CA ILE A 328 -16.44 35.98 -22.19
C ILE A 328 -15.10 36.26 -21.52
N GLY A 329 -15.06 36.16 -20.19
CA GLY A 329 -13.87 36.40 -19.38
C GLY A 329 -13.56 37.88 -19.11
N THR A 330 -14.47 38.79 -19.48
CA THR A 330 -14.28 40.25 -19.43
C THR A 330 -15.62 40.98 -19.59
N ASP A 331 -15.68 42.25 -19.21
CA ASP A 331 -16.80 43.14 -19.56
C ASP A 331 -16.79 43.43 -21.07
N ASN A 332 -17.95 43.66 -21.66
CA ASN A 332 -18.06 43.99 -23.08
C ASN A 332 -18.16 45.51 -23.30
N ALA A 333 -17.12 46.10 -23.89
CA ALA A 333 -17.06 47.51 -24.27
C ALA A 333 -17.42 47.78 -25.74
N LEU A 334 -17.51 46.74 -26.59
CA LEU A 334 -18.01 46.87 -27.96
C LEU A 334 -19.47 47.34 -28.00
N GLY A 335 -20.27 46.98 -26.99
CA GLY A 335 -21.68 47.35 -26.86
C GLY A 335 -22.58 46.72 -27.92
N GLY A 336 -23.87 47.09 -27.91
CA GLY A 336 -24.86 46.55 -28.85
C GLY A 336 -25.02 45.03 -28.77
N ASN A 337 -25.34 44.40 -29.90
CA ASN A 337 -25.37 42.94 -30.03
C ASN A 337 -23.97 42.45 -30.41
N SER A 338 -23.15 42.16 -29.39
CA SER A 338 -21.75 41.76 -29.58
C SER A 338 -21.33 40.65 -28.62
N ILE A 339 -20.24 39.99 -28.97
CA ILE A 339 -19.54 38.99 -28.16
C ILE A 339 -18.08 39.43 -28.10
N VAL A 340 -17.53 39.66 -26.90
CA VAL A 340 -16.08 39.91 -26.72
C VAL A 340 -15.39 38.72 -26.05
N LEU A 341 -14.10 38.54 -26.36
CA LEU A 341 -13.34 37.35 -26.00
C LEU A 341 -12.00 37.73 -25.35
N GLY A 342 -11.87 37.54 -24.03
CA GLY A 342 -10.59 37.70 -23.32
C GLY A 342 -10.16 39.13 -23.00
N ASP A 343 -10.60 40.12 -23.76
CA ASP A 343 -10.52 41.55 -23.47
C ASP A 343 -11.87 42.24 -23.77
N ASN A 344 -12.01 43.52 -23.42
CA ASN A 344 -13.31 44.20 -23.51
C ASN A 344 -13.66 44.74 -24.90
N ASP A 345 -12.78 44.64 -25.89
CA ASP A 345 -12.93 45.31 -27.18
C ASP A 345 -12.46 44.49 -28.41
N THR A 346 -12.20 43.19 -28.24
CA THR A 346 -11.94 42.21 -29.30
C THR A 346 -13.06 41.18 -29.36
N GLY A 347 -13.63 40.97 -30.56
CA GLY A 347 -14.68 39.97 -30.75
C GLY A 347 -15.55 40.21 -31.98
N PHE A 348 -16.84 39.88 -31.88
CA PHE A 348 -17.82 39.99 -32.97
C PHE A 348 -18.93 40.97 -32.60
N LYS A 349 -19.35 41.81 -33.54
CA LYS A 349 -20.41 42.81 -33.32
C LYS A 349 -21.33 42.92 -34.52
N GLN A 350 -22.63 43.00 -34.29
CA GLN A 350 -23.58 43.38 -35.32
C GLN A 350 -23.51 44.89 -35.55
N ASP A 351 -22.96 45.31 -36.70
CA ASP A 351 -22.79 46.73 -37.07
C ASP A 351 -23.95 47.27 -37.91
N GLY A 352 -24.89 46.41 -38.27
CA GLY A 352 -26.09 46.74 -39.04
C GLY A 352 -26.92 45.50 -39.34
N ASP A 353 -28.05 45.69 -40.01
CA ASP A 353 -28.83 44.57 -40.51
C ASP A 353 -28.01 43.77 -41.53
N GLY A 354 -27.85 42.47 -41.29
CA GLY A 354 -27.05 41.57 -42.12
C GLY A 354 -25.52 41.75 -42.06
N ILE A 355 -24.98 42.60 -41.18
CA ILE A 355 -23.52 42.87 -41.09
C ILE A 355 -22.96 42.33 -39.78
N LEU A 356 -22.04 41.36 -39.86
CA LEU A 356 -21.27 40.83 -38.74
C LEU A 356 -19.83 41.34 -38.81
N GLY A 357 -19.49 42.31 -37.96
CA GLY A 357 -18.15 42.84 -37.81
C GLY A 357 -17.26 41.97 -36.91
N ILE A 358 -15.97 41.95 -37.23
CA ILE A 358 -14.87 41.31 -36.51
C ILE A 358 -13.96 42.44 -36.00
N TYR A 359 -13.83 42.55 -34.69
CA TYR A 359 -13.11 43.62 -34.02
C TYR A 359 -11.91 43.09 -33.26
N ALA A 360 -10.84 43.86 -33.25
CA ALA A 360 -9.70 43.68 -32.35
C ALA A 360 -9.29 45.03 -31.80
N ASN A 361 -9.18 45.15 -30.47
CA ASN A 361 -8.81 46.39 -29.78
C ASN A 361 -9.62 47.61 -30.28
N ASN A 362 -10.95 47.45 -30.31
CA ASN A 362 -11.93 48.43 -30.77
C ASN A 362 -11.81 48.88 -32.24
N ALA A 363 -11.04 48.17 -33.07
CA ALA A 363 -10.91 48.42 -34.50
C ALA A 363 -11.58 47.32 -35.32
N LEU A 364 -12.36 47.70 -36.34
CA LEU A 364 -12.92 46.76 -37.31
C LEU A 364 -11.79 46.21 -38.19
N VAL A 365 -11.49 44.91 -38.07
CA VAL A 365 -10.45 44.24 -38.87
C VAL A 365 -11.04 43.43 -40.04
N GLY A 366 -12.33 43.14 -39.99
CA GLY A 366 -13.07 42.51 -41.07
C GLY A 366 -14.55 42.43 -40.80
N TYR A 367 -15.34 42.08 -41.80
CA TYR A 367 -16.78 41.88 -41.62
C TYR A 367 -17.34 40.91 -42.67
N ILE A 368 -18.53 40.39 -42.38
CA ILE A 368 -19.32 39.59 -43.31
C ILE A 368 -20.64 40.33 -43.55
N ASP A 369 -21.01 40.49 -44.82
CA ASP A 369 -22.30 41.01 -45.24
C ASP A 369 -22.89 40.15 -46.39
N ASN A 370 -23.96 40.65 -47.04
CA ASN A 370 -24.59 39.96 -48.18
C ASN A 370 -23.70 39.87 -49.44
N SER A 371 -22.61 40.62 -49.49
CA SER A 371 -21.65 40.67 -50.59
C SER A 371 -20.44 39.77 -50.34
N GLY A 372 -20.27 39.25 -49.12
CA GLY A 372 -19.29 38.23 -48.77
C GLY A 372 -18.46 38.56 -47.54
N LEU A 373 -17.25 37.99 -47.49
CA LEU A 373 -16.25 38.27 -46.46
C LEU A 373 -15.36 39.43 -46.92
N HIS A 374 -15.20 40.43 -46.06
CA HIS A 374 -14.36 41.61 -46.30
C HIS A 374 -13.28 41.70 -45.23
N MET A 375 -12.04 41.92 -45.64
CA MET A 375 -10.90 42.12 -44.74
C MET A 375 -10.46 43.57 -44.82
N SER A 376 -10.52 44.28 -43.69
CA SER A 376 -10.17 45.71 -43.59
C SER A 376 -8.67 45.92 -43.32
N VAL A 377 -7.95 44.83 -43.03
CA VAL A 377 -6.51 44.78 -42.79
C VAL A 377 -5.87 43.65 -43.60
N ASP A 378 -4.54 43.54 -43.56
CA ASP A 378 -3.80 42.50 -44.26
C ASP A 378 -4.19 41.08 -43.82
N VAL A 379 -4.22 40.15 -44.78
CA VAL A 379 -4.44 38.73 -44.54
C VAL A 379 -3.10 38.01 -44.43
N LEU A 380 -2.64 37.75 -43.20
CA LEU A 380 -1.45 36.95 -42.91
C LEU A 380 -1.82 35.47 -42.77
N THR A 381 -1.22 34.58 -43.58
CA THR A 381 -1.48 33.13 -43.50
C THR A 381 -0.20 32.33 -43.25
N ASN A 382 -0.28 31.28 -42.43
CA ASN A 382 0.81 30.30 -42.27
C ASN A 382 0.68 29.22 -43.35
N GLY A 383 1.18 29.50 -44.56
CA GLY A 383 1.12 28.60 -45.71
C GLY A 383 0.65 29.30 -46.98
N ALA A 384 -0.39 28.76 -47.63
CA ALA A 384 -0.90 29.27 -48.90
C ALA A 384 -2.38 29.70 -48.78
N VAL A 385 -2.74 30.79 -49.47
CA VAL A 385 -4.14 31.16 -49.71
C VAL A 385 -4.71 30.26 -50.79
N ARG A 386 -5.65 29.38 -50.42
CA ARG A 386 -6.38 28.53 -51.36
C ARG A 386 -7.68 29.22 -51.75
N ALA A 387 -7.69 29.86 -52.90
CA ALA A 387 -8.85 30.55 -53.44
C ALA A 387 -9.36 29.87 -54.72
N GLY A 388 -10.62 30.13 -55.07
CA GLY A 388 -11.21 29.71 -56.35
C GLY A 388 -11.89 28.33 -56.36
N ASN A 389 -11.66 27.38 -55.44
CA ASN A 389 -12.31 26.04 -55.41
C ASN A 389 -12.61 25.43 -56.83
N ALA A 390 -11.56 25.22 -57.63
CA ALA A 390 -11.62 24.78 -59.04
C ALA A 390 -12.24 25.78 -60.05
N LYS A 391 -12.32 27.06 -59.69
CA LYS A 391 -12.70 28.21 -60.52
C LYS A 391 -11.54 29.20 -60.61
N LYS A 392 -11.82 30.33 -61.28
CA LYS A 392 -10.91 31.46 -61.46
C LYS A 392 -10.51 32.09 -60.12
N LEU A 393 -9.20 32.22 -59.89
CA LEU A 393 -8.63 33.17 -58.93
C LEU A 393 -8.38 34.47 -59.68
N SER A 394 -9.07 35.54 -59.28
CA SER A 394 -8.85 36.91 -59.79
C SER A 394 -8.30 37.78 -58.67
N LEU A 395 -7.22 38.53 -58.93
CA LEU A 395 -6.74 39.61 -58.07
C LEU A 395 -6.90 40.91 -58.83
N THR A 396 -7.72 41.82 -58.33
CA THR A 396 -8.13 43.04 -59.04
C THR A 396 -7.74 44.30 -58.26
N SER A 397 -7.21 45.31 -58.95
CA SER A 397 -6.98 46.65 -58.41
C SER A 397 -7.96 47.64 -59.05
N ASN A 398 -8.90 48.20 -58.27
CA ASN A 398 -9.99 49.03 -58.77
C ASN A 398 -10.06 50.45 -58.17
N ASN A 399 -9.22 50.81 -57.20
CA ASN A 399 -9.43 52.03 -56.39
C ASN A 399 -8.57 53.24 -56.78
N ASN A 400 -7.70 53.15 -57.80
CA ASN A 400 -6.93 54.32 -58.28
C ASN A 400 -6.41 54.19 -59.72
N SER A 401 -6.72 53.10 -60.41
CA SER A 401 -6.26 52.85 -61.78
C SER A 401 -7.32 53.35 -62.77
N ALA A 402 -6.89 53.98 -63.87
CA ALA A 402 -7.81 54.43 -64.92
C ALA A 402 -8.53 53.27 -65.64
N LEU A 403 -7.92 52.08 -65.63
CA LEU A 403 -8.49 50.80 -66.06
C LEU A 403 -8.26 49.76 -64.97
N THR A 404 -9.16 48.80 -64.85
CA THR A 404 -9.10 47.74 -63.84
C THR A 404 -8.01 46.73 -64.17
N ALA A 405 -6.88 46.73 -63.48
CA ALA A 405 -5.86 45.71 -63.69
C ALA A 405 -6.22 44.42 -62.92
N THR A 406 -6.23 43.28 -63.60
CA THR A 406 -6.54 41.98 -62.99
C THR A 406 -5.48 40.92 -63.32
N PHE A 407 -5.03 40.19 -62.31
CA PHE A 407 -4.29 38.94 -62.47
C PHE A 407 -5.24 37.75 -62.31
N ASN A 408 -5.25 36.87 -63.31
CA ASN A 408 -6.21 35.79 -63.45
C ASN A 408 -5.49 34.44 -63.57
N LEU A 409 -5.86 33.49 -62.72
CA LEU A 409 -5.47 32.09 -62.80
C LEU A 409 -6.71 31.20 -62.89
N TRP A 410 -6.86 30.50 -64.01
CA TRP A 410 -8.01 29.64 -64.25
C TRP A 410 -7.70 28.54 -65.27
N GLY A 411 -8.66 27.65 -65.52
CA GLY A 411 -8.55 26.65 -66.57
C GLY A 411 -9.85 25.86 -66.77
N ASP A 412 -9.94 25.22 -67.92
CA ASP A 412 -11.01 24.29 -68.28
C ASP A 412 -10.45 23.11 -69.11
N ALA A 413 -11.32 22.24 -69.63
CA ALA A 413 -10.91 21.06 -70.39
C ALA A 413 -10.13 21.37 -71.69
N ASN A 414 -10.39 22.53 -72.31
CA ASN A 414 -9.74 22.96 -73.55
C ASN A 414 -8.53 23.84 -73.28
N ARG A 415 -8.49 24.51 -72.13
CA ARG A 415 -7.42 25.39 -71.66
C ARG A 415 -7.01 24.98 -70.24
N PRO A 416 -6.24 23.87 -70.08
CA PRO A 416 -5.93 23.29 -68.77
C PRO A 416 -5.36 24.26 -67.73
N THR A 417 -4.57 25.24 -68.15
CA THR A 417 -4.04 26.28 -67.26
C THR A 417 -3.86 27.56 -68.05
N VAL A 418 -4.42 28.65 -67.52
CA VAL A 418 -4.38 29.99 -68.08
C VAL A 418 -3.86 30.95 -67.03
N ILE A 419 -2.88 31.75 -67.42
CA ILE A 419 -2.36 32.88 -66.65
C ILE A 419 -2.56 34.13 -67.51
N GLU A 420 -3.35 35.06 -67.01
CA GLU A 420 -3.74 36.28 -67.72
C GLU A 420 -3.47 37.50 -66.83
N LEU A 421 -2.84 38.52 -67.40
CA LEU A 421 -2.91 39.89 -66.89
C LEU A 421 -3.75 40.68 -67.88
N ASP A 422 -4.91 41.14 -67.43
CA ASP A 422 -5.86 41.87 -68.27
C ASP A 422 -6.35 43.16 -67.62
N ASP A 423 -6.94 44.00 -68.45
CA ASP A 423 -7.75 45.14 -68.05
C ASP A 423 -9.07 45.21 -68.83
N ASP A 424 -9.80 46.31 -68.66
CA ASP A 424 -11.10 46.53 -69.31
C ASP A 424 -11.01 46.57 -70.87
N GLN A 425 -9.80 46.61 -71.45
CA GLN A 425 -9.54 46.59 -72.89
C GLN A 425 -9.00 45.24 -73.39
N GLY A 426 -8.70 44.29 -72.50
CA GLY A 426 -8.28 42.94 -72.84
C GLY A 426 -6.99 42.51 -72.12
N TRP A 427 -6.44 41.36 -72.51
CA TRP A 427 -5.21 40.83 -71.92
C TRP A 427 -3.99 41.61 -72.43
N HIS A 428 -3.09 41.98 -71.52
CA HIS A 428 -1.75 42.48 -71.83
C HIS A 428 -0.79 41.31 -72.01
N LEU A 429 -0.82 40.37 -71.07
CA LEU A 429 0.00 39.17 -71.03
C LEU A 429 -0.92 37.95 -70.91
N TYR A 430 -0.74 37.02 -71.83
CA TYR A 430 -1.54 35.82 -71.92
C TYR A 430 -0.63 34.61 -72.02
N SER A 431 -0.81 33.63 -71.13
CA SER A 431 -0.21 32.31 -71.27
C SER A 431 -1.24 31.22 -71.08
N GLN A 432 -1.23 30.24 -71.97
CA GLN A 432 -2.02 29.02 -71.80
C GLN A 432 -1.17 27.77 -72.03
N ARG A 433 -1.48 26.71 -71.28
CA ARG A 433 -1.15 25.34 -71.68
C ARG A 433 -2.27 24.79 -72.57
N ASN A 434 -1.90 24.24 -73.71
CA ASN A 434 -2.81 23.55 -74.61
C ASN A 434 -3.03 22.09 -74.17
N PRO A 435 -4.10 21.40 -74.63
CA PRO A 435 -4.35 20.00 -74.31
C PRO A 435 -3.23 19.03 -74.76
N ASP A 436 -2.45 19.39 -75.78
CA ASP A 436 -1.29 18.63 -76.27
C ASP A 436 -0.01 18.84 -75.44
N GLY A 437 -0.09 19.67 -74.40
CA GLY A 437 1.02 20.00 -73.52
C GLY A 437 1.89 21.17 -73.98
N SER A 438 1.68 21.71 -75.19
CA SER A 438 2.38 22.92 -75.64
C SER A 438 1.93 24.17 -74.86
N ILE A 439 2.76 25.21 -74.86
CA ILE A 439 2.47 26.48 -74.20
C ILE A 439 2.40 27.58 -75.27
N VAL A 440 1.37 28.39 -75.21
CA VAL A 440 1.29 29.66 -75.95
C VAL A 440 1.54 30.79 -74.97
N PHE A 441 2.36 31.75 -75.39
CA PHE A 441 2.60 33.00 -74.69
C PHE A 441 2.38 34.14 -75.69
N THR A 442 1.47 35.05 -75.37
CA THR A 442 1.06 36.13 -76.27
C THR A 442 1.04 37.46 -75.51
N VAL A 443 1.49 38.52 -76.19
CA VAL A 443 1.35 39.91 -75.76
C VAL A 443 0.44 40.63 -76.75
N ASN A 444 -0.50 41.43 -76.25
CA ASN A 444 -1.38 42.24 -77.09
C ASN A 444 -0.71 43.59 -77.32
N GLY A 445 0.30 43.59 -78.19
CA GLY A 445 1.13 44.76 -78.44
C GLY A 445 2.54 44.37 -78.89
N ASP A 446 3.46 45.32 -78.80
CA ASP A 446 4.84 45.13 -79.23
C ASP A 446 5.69 44.42 -78.16
N ILE A 447 6.51 43.47 -78.60
CA ILE A 447 7.56 42.86 -77.76
C ILE A 447 8.89 43.53 -78.10
N THR A 448 9.45 44.26 -77.14
CA THR A 448 10.80 44.82 -77.24
C THR A 448 11.79 43.91 -76.49
N ALA A 449 12.79 43.39 -77.22
CA ALA A 449 13.80 42.50 -76.65
C ALA A 449 15.20 43.00 -77.02
N ASN A 450 16.14 42.90 -76.07
CA ASN A 450 17.55 43.18 -76.39
C ASN A 450 18.11 42.17 -77.39
N ILE A 451 17.72 40.90 -77.24
CA ILE A 451 18.05 39.79 -78.14
C ILE A 451 16.86 38.81 -78.10
N LEU A 452 16.39 38.36 -79.27
CA LEU A 452 15.46 37.23 -79.36
C LEU A 452 16.23 35.96 -79.74
N ARG A 453 16.14 34.91 -78.93
CA ARG A 453 16.75 33.60 -79.20
C ARG A 453 15.66 32.59 -79.55
N ALA A 454 15.72 32.03 -80.75
CA ALA A 454 14.81 30.99 -81.22
C ALA A 454 15.62 29.71 -81.52
N GLY A 455 15.69 28.82 -80.52
CA GLY A 455 16.69 27.75 -80.53
C GLY A 455 18.11 28.31 -80.52
N GLU A 456 18.95 27.87 -81.44
CA GLU A 456 20.32 28.39 -81.61
C GLU A 456 20.39 29.69 -82.44
N ALA A 457 19.29 30.10 -83.10
CA ALA A 457 19.24 31.33 -83.86
C ALA A 457 19.15 32.55 -82.92
N ILE A 458 19.85 33.63 -83.26
CA ILE A 458 19.89 34.86 -82.48
C ILE A 458 19.50 36.03 -83.37
N TYR A 459 18.43 36.74 -83.02
CA TYR A 459 18.05 38.01 -83.62
C TYR A 459 18.53 39.14 -82.72
N GLN A 460 19.52 39.90 -83.20
CA GLN A 460 20.08 41.04 -82.47
C GLN A 460 19.21 42.28 -82.60
N ASN A 461 19.31 43.19 -81.63
CA ASN A 461 18.64 44.50 -81.67
C ASN A 461 19.18 45.45 -82.76
N ASN A 462 20.27 45.09 -83.45
CA ASN A 462 20.83 45.84 -84.58
C ASN A 462 20.30 45.35 -85.95
N GLY A 463 19.38 44.38 -85.97
CA GLY A 463 18.82 43.78 -87.18
C GLY A 463 19.64 42.62 -87.78
N ASP A 464 20.79 42.27 -87.19
CA ASP A 464 21.59 41.12 -87.62
C ASP A 464 21.03 39.80 -87.06
N ILE A 465 21.31 38.71 -87.78
CA ILE A 465 20.81 37.37 -87.46
C ILE A 465 21.98 36.41 -87.41
N PHE A 466 22.19 35.75 -86.27
CA PHE A 466 23.13 34.65 -86.13
C PHE A 466 22.41 33.32 -86.33
N GLY A 467 23.02 32.40 -87.07
CA GLY A 467 22.51 31.03 -87.16
C GLY A 467 23.38 30.09 -87.98
N SER A 468 23.17 28.80 -87.78
CA SER A 468 23.87 27.73 -88.50
C SER A 468 23.66 27.79 -90.02
N ALA A 469 22.51 28.29 -90.48
CA ALA A 469 22.22 28.50 -91.90
C ALA A 469 23.23 29.41 -92.62
N TRP A 470 23.85 30.35 -91.90
CA TRP A 470 24.82 31.31 -92.43
C TRP A 470 26.27 31.03 -91.98
N GLY A 471 26.48 29.98 -91.16
CA GLY A 471 27.78 29.70 -90.53
C GLY A 471 28.25 30.79 -89.55
N GLY A 472 27.33 31.61 -89.03
CA GLY A 472 27.65 32.78 -88.21
C GLY A 472 26.62 33.91 -88.37
N TRP A 473 27.10 35.15 -88.45
CA TRP A 473 26.28 36.35 -88.66
C TRP A 473 25.87 36.50 -90.14
N LEU A 474 24.58 36.76 -90.38
CA LEU A 474 24.00 37.01 -91.70
C LEU A 474 24.69 38.19 -92.39
N SER A 475 24.99 39.27 -91.67
CA SER A 475 25.72 40.42 -92.21
C SER A 475 27.09 40.04 -92.80
N ASN A 476 27.86 39.20 -92.09
CA ASN A 476 29.15 38.67 -92.56
C ASN A 476 28.97 37.75 -93.76
N TRP A 477 27.96 36.88 -93.72
CA TRP A 477 27.66 35.98 -94.83
C TRP A 477 27.28 36.76 -96.11
N ILE A 478 26.42 37.78 -96.01
CA ILE A 478 26.06 38.64 -97.15
C ILE A 478 27.31 39.38 -97.68
N ASN A 479 28.11 39.97 -96.78
CA ASN A 479 29.33 40.70 -97.15
C ASN A 479 30.29 39.86 -97.97
N ASN A 480 30.39 38.56 -97.69
CA ASN A 480 31.34 37.67 -98.34
C ASN A 480 30.80 36.98 -99.60
N ASN A 481 29.47 36.88 -99.76
CA ASN A 481 28.85 36.10 -100.83
C ASN A 481 28.21 36.95 -101.95
N PHE A 482 28.00 38.25 -101.75
CA PHE A 482 27.37 39.13 -102.76
C PHE A 482 28.26 40.31 -103.17
N VAL A 483 28.11 40.75 -104.42
CA VAL A 483 28.69 42.02 -104.92
C VAL A 483 27.93 43.18 -104.30
N ARG A 484 28.65 44.02 -103.55
CA ARG A 484 28.07 45.16 -102.82
C ARG A 484 28.15 46.50 -103.55
N ALA A 485 29.13 46.63 -104.43
CA ALA A 485 29.34 47.83 -105.23
C ALA A 485 30.14 47.48 -106.48
N VAL A 486 29.97 48.30 -107.52
CA VAL A 486 30.73 48.22 -108.77
C VAL A 486 31.35 49.59 -109.01
N ARG A 487 32.60 49.65 -109.46
CA ARG A 487 33.27 50.91 -109.83
C ARG A 487 34.22 50.73 -111.00
N LEU A 488 34.66 51.86 -111.54
CA LEU A 488 35.89 51.95 -112.34
C LEU A 488 37.06 52.26 -111.40
N GLY A 489 38.09 51.41 -111.38
CA GLY A 489 39.32 51.59 -110.60
C GLY A 489 40.17 52.75 -111.11
N PRO A 490 41.39 52.98 -110.57
CA PRO A 490 42.23 54.10 -111.01
C PRO A 490 42.46 54.10 -112.52
N GLN A 491 42.52 55.31 -113.11
CA GLN A 491 42.88 55.46 -114.51
C GLN A 491 44.37 55.20 -114.69
N ALA A 492 44.67 54.25 -115.57
CA ALA A 492 46.01 53.96 -116.04
C ALA A 492 46.12 54.34 -117.52
N ILE A 493 47.35 54.48 -117.99
CA ILE A 493 47.67 54.69 -119.40
C ILE A 493 48.37 53.44 -119.92
N SER A 494 48.03 53.02 -121.14
CA SER A 494 48.72 51.90 -121.79
C SER A 494 50.19 52.21 -122.07
N GLY A 495 50.97 51.18 -122.38
CA GLY A 495 52.19 51.39 -123.19
C GLY A 495 51.85 51.94 -124.58
N GLY A 496 52.86 52.15 -125.41
CA GLY A 496 52.67 52.55 -126.80
C GLY A 496 51.71 51.61 -127.54
N LEU A 497 50.81 52.18 -128.33
CA LEU A 497 49.85 51.42 -129.10
C LEU A 497 50.46 50.98 -130.44
N TRP A 498 50.08 49.77 -130.86
CA TRP A 498 50.21 49.32 -132.24
C TRP A 498 48.82 49.27 -132.90
N ARG A 499 48.75 49.16 -134.23
CA ARG A 499 47.48 49.28 -135.01
C ARG A 499 46.34 48.40 -134.50
N ASP A 500 46.65 47.28 -133.84
CA ASP A 500 45.71 46.44 -133.09
C ASP A 500 46.17 46.34 -131.63
N TYR A 501 45.28 46.65 -130.70
CA TYR A 501 45.58 46.67 -129.27
C TYR A 501 44.37 46.21 -128.46
N GLN A 502 44.61 45.28 -127.52
CA GLN A 502 43.60 44.75 -126.61
C GLN A 502 44.01 45.01 -125.16
N LEU A 503 43.06 45.49 -124.36
CA LEU A 503 43.27 45.64 -122.92
C LEU A 503 43.21 44.29 -122.21
N GLY A 504 43.97 44.15 -121.13
CA GLY A 504 43.87 42.98 -120.25
C GLY A 504 42.47 42.84 -119.63
N GLY A 505 42.10 41.61 -119.26
CA GLY A 505 40.76 41.29 -118.75
C GLY A 505 40.29 42.23 -117.62
N GLY A 506 39.02 42.61 -117.67
CA GLY A 506 38.39 43.52 -116.72
C GLY A 506 38.57 45.00 -117.01
N ASN A 507 39.33 45.41 -118.02
CA ASN A 507 39.58 46.83 -118.29
C ASN A 507 38.69 47.37 -119.40
N VAL A 508 38.28 48.64 -119.27
CA VAL A 508 37.54 49.40 -120.29
C VAL A 508 38.33 50.65 -120.68
N VAL A 509 38.23 51.03 -121.96
CA VAL A 509 38.81 52.28 -122.47
C VAL A 509 38.01 53.46 -121.90
N THR A 510 38.71 54.46 -121.38
CA THR A 510 38.11 55.68 -120.82
C THR A 510 38.66 56.97 -121.41
N GLY A 511 39.59 56.90 -122.35
CA GLY A 511 40.11 58.06 -123.07
C GLY A 511 41.29 57.71 -123.96
N PHE A 512 41.81 58.71 -124.66
CA PHE A 512 42.94 58.60 -125.58
C PHE A 512 43.99 59.67 -125.28
N HIS A 513 45.25 59.36 -125.51
CA HIS A 513 46.37 60.28 -125.48
C HIS A 513 47.12 60.15 -126.81
N THR A 514 47.24 61.27 -127.51
CA THR A 514 47.92 61.36 -128.81
C THR A 514 48.85 62.56 -128.80
N ASP A 515 49.93 62.47 -129.56
CA ASP A 515 50.88 63.56 -129.82
C ASP A 515 50.38 64.52 -130.92
N GLY A 516 49.25 64.18 -131.57
CA GLY A 516 48.65 64.96 -132.65
C GLY A 516 49.28 64.70 -134.03
N SER A 517 50.19 63.72 -134.15
CA SER A 517 50.67 63.22 -135.44
C SER A 517 49.57 62.42 -136.13
N TRP A 518 49.46 62.58 -137.44
CA TRP A 518 48.51 61.79 -138.25
C TRP A 518 49.03 60.38 -138.57
N GLU A 519 50.31 60.13 -138.32
CA GLU A 519 50.95 58.81 -138.43
C GLU A 519 51.23 58.27 -137.01
N MET A 520 50.59 57.16 -136.63
CA MET A 520 50.82 56.44 -135.37
C MET A 520 52.17 55.70 -135.39
N GLU A 521 53.27 56.44 -135.41
CA GLU A 521 54.63 55.88 -135.49
C GLU A 521 55.40 56.20 -134.19
N GLY A 522 55.95 55.19 -133.50
CA GLY A 522 56.93 55.40 -132.41
C GLY A 522 56.46 55.32 -130.94
N ASP A 523 55.45 54.51 -130.60
CA ASP A 523 54.96 54.28 -129.22
C ASP A 523 54.30 55.49 -128.51
N ASP A 524 53.95 56.55 -129.25
CA ASP A 524 53.47 57.81 -128.66
C ASP A 524 51.94 57.86 -128.40
N ASP A 525 51.14 57.15 -129.20
CA ASP A 525 49.69 57.03 -128.98
C ASP A 525 49.36 56.01 -127.89
N LYS A 526 48.46 56.37 -126.96
CA LYS A 526 48.09 55.56 -125.78
C LYS A 526 46.60 55.63 -125.49
N VAL A 527 46.06 54.61 -124.85
CA VAL A 527 44.70 54.63 -124.30
C VAL A 527 44.73 54.81 -122.79
N TYR A 528 43.86 55.68 -122.29
CA TYR A 528 43.49 55.66 -120.89
C TYR A 528 42.50 54.54 -120.66
N TYR A 529 42.74 53.71 -119.66
CA TYR A 529 41.85 52.61 -119.31
C TYR A 529 41.64 52.52 -117.80
N ARG A 530 40.52 51.91 -117.42
CA ARG A 530 40.16 51.66 -116.02
C ARG A 530 39.68 50.23 -115.84
N PRO A 531 40.10 49.52 -114.78
CA PRO A 531 39.53 48.22 -114.45
C PRO A 531 38.12 48.38 -113.91
N VAL A 532 37.15 47.61 -114.42
CA VAL A 532 35.87 47.36 -113.76
C VAL A 532 36.15 46.52 -112.52
N GLN A 533 35.68 46.96 -111.36
CA GLN A 533 35.89 46.28 -110.10
C GLN A 533 34.57 46.02 -109.38
N PHE A 534 34.48 44.88 -108.69
CA PHE A 534 33.39 44.49 -107.81
C PHE A 534 33.88 44.48 -106.36
N LEU A 535 33.07 44.97 -105.43
CA LEU A 535 33.34 44.90 -104.00
C LEU A 535 32.71 43.62 -103.42
N VAL A 536 33.54 42.66 -103.01
CA VAL A 536 33.12 41.41 -102.35
C VAL A 536 34.02 41.17 -101.13
N GLY A 537 33.44 40.85 -99.98
CA GLY A 537 34.19 40.59 -98.74
C GLY A 537 35.03 41.79 -98.27
N GLY A 538 34.61 43.01 -98.57
CA GLY A 538 35.36 44.24 -98.29
C GLY A 538 36.56 44.49 -99.23
N THR A 539 36.78 43.61 -100.21
CA THR A 539 37.90 43.70 -101.17
C THR A 539 37.39 44.07 -102.56
N TRP A 540 38.05 45.05 -103.20
CA TRP A 540 37.79 45.36 -104.61
C TRP A 540 38.52 44.36 -105.49
N ILE A 541 37.76 43.52 -106.17
CA ILE A 541 38.24 42.50 -107.10
C ILE A 541 38.04 43.03 -108.52
N THR A 542 39.08 43.01 -109.35
CA THR A 542 38.96 43.36 -110.77
C THR A 542 38.15 42.29 -111.49
N ALA A 543 37.17 42.73 -112.29
CA ALA A 543 36.35 41.85 -113.11
C ALA A 543 37.24 41.02 -114.05
N SER A 544 36.86 39.77 -114.33
CA SER A 544 37.42 39.04 -115.46
C SER A 544 36.69 39.44 -116.74
N SER A 545 37.40 39.61 -117.85
CA SER A 545 36.78 39.52 -119.18
C SER A 545 36.81 38.06 -119.63
N VAL A 546 35.71 37.58 -120.21
CA VAL A 546 35.61 36.24 -120.80
C VAL A 546 35.80 36.34 -122.30
#